data_AF-A0A2E7CPJ3-F1
#
_entry.id   AF-A0A2E7CPJ3-F1
#
_cell.length_a   1.000
_cell.length_b   1.000
_cell.length_c   1.000
_cell.angle_alpha   90.00
_cell.angle_beta   90.00
_cell.angle_gamma   90.00
#
_symmetry.space_group_name_H-M   'P 1'
#
loop_
_entity.id
_entity.type
_entity.pdbx_description
1 polymer ?
#
loop_
_entity_poly.entity_id
_entity_poly.type
_entity_poly.pdbx_seq_one_letter_code
_entity_poly.pdbx_strand_id
1 'polypeptide(L)'
;DAAADDANTAVADDADCDMVLTADDCDDSNPAAADDTDDTDCDGVANADDLDADGDGVCDNGNGDIATDGDCDGALTDDDCDDEDADSTTLTTDFDCDGLINTEDVDANGDGVCDNGNGDIATDADCDGVID
;
A
#
# COMPACT_ATOMS: atom_id res chain seq x y z
N ASP A 1 24.88 27.74 18.42
CA ASP A 1 24.92 28.26 19.80
C ASP A 1 24.73 27.04 20.66
N ALA A 2 25.75 26.69 21.44
CA ALA A 2 25.87 25.41 22.10
C ALA A 2 25.01 25.42 23.36
N ALA A 3 23.77 24.98 23.23
CA ALA A 3 22.97 24.52 24.33
C ALA A 3 22.86 23.01 24.20
N ALA A 4 23.93 22.30 24.56
CA ALA A 4 23.78 20.96 25.07
C ALA A 4 22.91 21.09 26.33
N ASP A 5 21.65 20.71 26.19
CA ASP A 5 20.72 20.64 27.29
C ASP A 5 21.21 19.57 28.28
N ASP A 6 20.99 19.84 29.57
CA ASP A 6 21.67 19.29 30.74
C ASP A 6 21.21 17.85 31.09
N ALA A 7 20.99 17.01 30.08
CA ALA A 7 20.67 15.59 30.19
C ALA A 7 21.70 14.65 29.51
N ASN A 8 22.78 15.20 28.95
CA ASN A 8 24.03 14.59 28.46
C ASN A 8 24.09 13.05 28.46
N THR A 9 23.42 12.42 27.50
CA THR A 9 24.02 11.36 26.69
C THR A 9 25.25 11.97 26.01
N ALA A 10 26.38 11.28 25.99
CA ALA A 10 27.56 11.84 25.33
C ALA A 10 27.27 11.95 23.82
N VAL A 11 27.95 12.82 23.06
CA VAL A 11 27.86 12.84 21.57
C VAL A 11 28.15 11.47 20.92
N ALA A 12 28.73 10.54 21.66
CA ALA A 12 28.94 9.15 21.20
C ALA A 12 27.70 8.25 21.31
N ASP A 13 26.68 8.70 22.04
CA ASP A 13 25.44 7.98 22.36
C ASP A 13 24.19 8.73 21.81
N ASP A 14 24.38 9.90 21.18
CA ASP A 14 23.36 10.81 20.60
C ASP A 14 24.13 11.80 19.69
N ALA A 15 24.29 11.47 18.40
CA ALA A 15 25.26 12.17 17.55
C ALA A 15 24.74 13.46 16.93
N ASP A 16 23.43 13.62 16.80
CA ASP A 16 22.80 14.84 16.29
C ASP A 16 22.16 15.74 17.38
N CYS A 17 22.19 15.28 18.63
CA CYS A 17 21.80 16.01 19.84
C CYS A 17 20.29 16.31 19.91
N ASP A 18 19.45 15.38 19.49
CA ASP A 18 17.99 15.48 19.51
C ASP A 18 17.31 14.79 20.71
N MET A 19 18.13 14.17 21.59
CA MET A 19 17.73 13.41 22.78
C MET A 19 17.26 11.97 22.53
N VAL A 20 17.37 11.46 21.31
CA VAL A 20 17.25 10.03 20.98
C VAL A 20 18.63 9.38 21.10
N LEU A 21 18.67 8.12 21.54
CA LEU A 21 19.94 7.39 21.61
C LEU A 21 20.30 6.87 20.22
N THR A 22 21.59 6.86 19.86
CA THR A 22 22.08 6.29 18.59
C THR A 22 21.60 4.86 18.29
N ALA A 23 21.23 4.07 19.32
CA ALA A 23 20.73 2.71 19.14
C ALA A 23 19.23 2.66 18.75
N ASP A 24 18.51 3.72 19.08
CA ASP A 24 17.07 3.88 18.89
C ASP A 24 16.80 4.85 17.71
N ASP A 25 17.81 5.55 17.20
CA ASP A 25 17.68 6.56 16.13
C ASP A 25 17.85 5.95 14.73
N CYS A 26 16.87 6.20 13.85
CA CYS A 26 16.91 5.73 12.46
C CYS A 26 17.96 6.45 11.59
N ASP A 27 18.28 7.71 11.88
CA ASP A 27 19.38 8.45 11.26
C ASP A 27 20.01 9.41 12.27
N ASP A 28 20.95 8.89 13.05
CA ASP A 28 21.81 9.57 14.04
C ASP A 28 22.64 10.75 13.48
N SER A 29 22.45 11.12 12.21
CA SER A 29 22.99 12.34 11.61
C SER A 29 21.96 13.43 11.33
N ASN A 30 20.68 13.18 11.60
CA ASN A 30 19.55 14.01 11.26
C ASN A 30 18.54 14.11 12.42
N PRO A 31 18.51 15.23 13.17
CA PRO A 31 17.73 15.39 14.41
C PRO A 31 16.22 15.57 14.18
N ALA A 32 15.75 15.21 12.99
CA ALA A 32 14.37 15.21 12.57
C ALA A 32 13.95 13.84 11.98
N ALA A 33 14.85 12.85 12.00
CA ALA A 33 14.52 11.47 11.72
C ALA A 33 13.58 10.92 12.80
N ALA A 34 12.89 9.83 12.48
CA ALA A 34 12.14 9.08 13.47
C ALA A 34 13.09 8.23 14.33
N ASP A 35 12.56 7.70 15.42
CA ASP A 35 13.20 6.67 16.23
C ASP A 35 12.51 5.31 16.02
N ASP A 36 13.12 4.24 16.52
CA ASP A 36 12.65 2.86 16.43
C ASP A 36 11.31 2.60 17.15
N THR A 37 10.81 3.59 17.90
CA THR A 37 9.51 3.51 18.57
C THR A 37 8.39 3.98 17.64
N ASP A 38 8.65 4.96 16.78
CA ASP A 38 7.69 5.49 15.81
C ASP A 38 7.89 4.95 14.37
N ASP A 39 9.07 4.41 14.04
CA ASP A 39 9.47 3.82 12.74
C ASP A 39 10.45 2.65 13.00
N THR A 40 9.92 1.44 13.21
CA THR A 40 10.68 0.32 13.82
C THR A 40 11.74 -0.25 12.88
N ASP A 41 11.50 -0.26 11.57
CA ASP A 41 12.42 -0.77 10.56
C ASP A 41 13.27 0.33 9.90
N CYS A 42 12.97 1.60 10.19
CA CYS A 42 13.67 2.79 9.71
C CYS A 42 13.60 2.96 8.19
N ASP A 43 12.47 2.61 7.56
CA ASP A 43 12.25 2.80 6.12
C ASP A 43 11.69 4.20 5.77
N GLY A 44 11.27 4.97 6.78
CA GLY A 44 10.72 6.31 6.67
C GLY A 44 9.19 6.38 6.64
N VAL A 45 8.49 5.26 6.81
CA VAL A 45 7.05 5.16 7.06
C VAL A 45 6.82 4.97 8.55
N ALA A 46 5.89 5.74 9.12
CA ALA A 46 5.60 5.59 10.55
C ALA A 46 4.88 4.25 10.80
N ASN A 47 5.19 3.57 11.89
CA ASN A 47 4.57 2.30 12.33
C ASN A 47 3.02 2.27 12.26
N ALA A 48 2.37 3.44 12.34
CA ALA A 48 0.90 3.54 12.30
C ALA A 48 0.32 3.51 10.87
N ASP A 49 1.13 3.84 9.88
CA ASP A 49 0.80 3.92 8.46
C ASP A 49 1.55 2.86 7.63
N ASP A 50 2.51 2.16 8.24
CA ASP A 50 3.26 1.05 7.64
C ASP A 50 2.49 -0.27 7.73
N LEU A 51 2.60 -1.09 6.69
CA LEU A 51 1.99 -2.40 6.58
C LEU A 51 2.94 -3.54 7.02
N ASP A 52 4.25 -3.29 7.07
CA ASP A 52 5.31 -4.20 7.52
C ASP A 52 6.22 -3.45 8.50
N ALA A 53 5.65 -2.96 9.61
CA ALA A 53 6.32 -2.01 10.49
C ALA A 53 7.66 -2.52 11.04
N ASP A 54 7.87 -3.84 11.17
CA ASP A 54 9.13 -4.42 11.64
C ASP A 54 10.09 -4.88 10.51
N GLY A 55 9.70 -4.66 9.25
CA GLY A 55 10.49 -4.95 8.05
C GLY A 55 10.83 -6.43 7.90
N ASP A 56 10.01 -7.34 8.44
CA ASP A 56 10.23 -8.78 8.36
C ASP A 56 9.70 -9.41 7.07
N GLY A 57 9.00 -8.61 6.25
CA GLY A 57 8.38 -8.97 4.99
C GLY A 57 6.97 -9.53 5.14
N VAL A 58 6.36 -9.46 6.32
CA VAL A 58 5.02 -9.98 6.60
C VAL A 58 4.11 -8.84 7.00
N CYS A 59 2.92 -8.81 6.41
CA CYS A 59 1.89 -7.87 6.78
C CYS A 59 1.58 -7.91 8.29
N ASP A 60 1.57 -6.75 8.95
CA ASP A 60 1.30 -6.59 10.38
C ASP A 60 -0.09 -7.11 10.79
N ASN A 61 -1.05 -7.06 9.87
CA ASN A 61 -2.39 -7.58 10.08
C ASN A 61 -2.47 -9.12 9.95
N GLY A 62 -1.38 -9.77 9.52
CA GLY A 62 -1.23 -11.20 9.37
C GLY A 62 -1.72 -11.77 8.04
N ASN A 63 -2.00 -10.93 7.03
CA ASN A 63 -2.52 -11.38 5.73
C ASN A 63 -1.50 -12.05 4.80
N GLY A 64 -0.21 -12.07 5.14
CA GLY A 64 0.76 -12.83 4.37
C GLY A 64 2.07 -12.08 4.19
N ASP A 65 2.77 -12.39 3.12
CA ASP A 65 4.03 -11.76 2.74
C ASP A 65 3.75 -10.53 1.86
N ILE A 66 4.25 -9.36 2.26
CA ILE A 66 4.03 -8.08 1.58
C ILE A 66 4.53 -8.09 0.12
N ALA A 67 5.49 -8.97 -0.21
CA ALA A 67 5.97 -9.13 -1.57
C ALA A 67 4.96 -9.80 -2.52
N THR A 68 3.85 -10.31 -1.98
CA THR A 68 2.80 -11.02 -2.75
C THR A 68 1.38 -10.52 -2.48
N ASP A 69 1.23 -9.52 -1.62
CA ASP A 69 -0.02 -8.89 -1.16
C ASP A 69 0.37 -7.48 -0.70
N GLY A 70 0.47 -6.55 -1.66
CA GLY A 70 1.21 -5.29 -1.51
C GLY A 70 0.53 -4.26 -0.61
N ASP A 71 -0.80 -4.35 -0.50
CA ASP A 71 -1.63 -3.51 0.38
C ASP A 71 -2.14 -4.27 1.62
N CYS A 72 -1.74 -5.54 1.75
CA CYS A 72 -2.07 -6.42 2.86
C CYS A 72 -3.58 -6.63 3.03
N ASP A 73 -4.40 -6.58 1.99
CA ASP A 73 -5.85 -6.80 2.08
C ASP A 73 -6.26 -8.30 2.07
N GLY A 74 -5.30 -9.17 1.70
CA GLY A 74 -5.45 -10.62 1.61
C GLY A 74 -5.76 -11.15 0.21
N ALA A 75 -5.90 -10.28 -0.80
CA ALA A 75 -5.75 -10.61 -2.20
C ALA A 75 -4.26 -10.72 -2.55
N LEU A 76 -3.93 -11.63 -3.46
CA LEU A 76 -2.54 -11.72 -3.92
C LEU A 76 -2.35 -10.76 -5.07
N THR A 77 -1.13 -10.24 -5.26
CA THR A 77 -0.76 -9.34 -6.37
C THR A 77 -1.24 -9.81 -7.75
N ASP A 78 -1.22 -11.14 -8.01
CA ASP A 78 -1.66 -11.70 -9.30
C ASP A 78 -3.19 -11.72 -9.47
N ASP A 79 -3.96 -11.58 -8.39
CA ASP A 79 -5.41 -11.61 -8.32
C ASP A 79 -6.04 -10.24 -7.99
N ASP A 80 -5.24 -9.23 -7.59
CA ASP A 80 -5.69 -7.86 -7.31
C ASP A 80 -5.73 -6.99 -8.57
N CYS A 81 -6.72 -6.11 -8.67
CA CYS A 81 -6.77 -5.07 -9.68
C CYS A 81 -5.81 -3.90 -9.42
N ASP A 82 -5.53 -3.57 -8.15
CA ASP A 82 -4.60 -2.55 -7.71
C ASP A 82 -4.00 -2.94 -6.35
N ASP A 83 -2.88 -3.66 -6.40
CA ASP A 83 -2.13 -4.20 -5.24
C ASP A 83 -1.51 -3.11 -4.33
N GLU A 84 -1.83 -1.83 -4.57
CA GLU A 84 -1.48 -0.67 -3.71
C GLU A 84 -2.72 -0.07 -3.01
N ASP A 85 -3.94 -0.60 -3.23
CA ASP A 85 -5.20 -0.08 -2.70
C ASP A 85 -6.09 -1.19 -2.11
N ALA A 86 -6.07 -1.35 -0.78
CA ALA A 86 -6.84 -2.39 -0.07
C ALA A 86 -8.37 -2.30 -0.21
N ASP A 87 -8.91 -1.24 -0.83
CA ASP A 87 -10.33 -1.12 -1.18
C ASP A 87 -10.62 -1.53 -2.65
N SER A 88 -9.59 -1.97 -3.39
CA SER A 88 -9.65 -2.49 -4.75
C SER A 88 -10.50 -3.76 -4.85
N THR A 89 -10.83 -4.13 -6.08
CA THR A 89 -11.49 -5.38 -6.42
C THR A 89 -10.49 -6.43 -6.85
N THR A 90 -10.88 -7.70 -6.81
CA THR A 90 -10.07 -8.79 -7.37
C THR A 90 -10.47 -9.12 -8.81
N LEU A 91 -9.56 -9.71 -9.58
CA LEU A 91 -9.82 -10.28 -10.91
C LEU A 91 -10.96 -11.31 -10.93
N THR A 92 -11.32 -11.89 -9.78
CA THR A 92 -12.47 -12.80 -9.68
C THR A 92 -13.80 -12.05 -9.67
N THR A 93 -13.82 -10.82 -9.17
CA THR A 93 -15.01 -10.00 -8.97
C THR A 93 -15.17 -8.87 -9.97
N ASP A 94 -14.06 -8.38 -10.53
CA ASP A 94 -13.94 -7.34 -11.55
C ASP A 94 -12.78 -7.78 -12.45
N PHE A 95 -13.10 -8.42 -13.58
CA PHE A 95 -12.10 -9.18 -14.33
C PHE A 95 -11.26 -8.31 -15.28
N ASP A 96 -11.71 -7.10 -15.60
CA ASP A 96 -10.96 -6.13 -16.40
C ASP A 96 -10.47 -4.90 -15.61
N CYS A 97 -10.82 -4.84 -14.32
CA CYS A 97 -10.37 -3.83 -13.36
C CYS A 97 -10.81 -2.41 -13.72
N ASP A 98 -12.05 -2.27 -14.18
CA ASP A 98 -12.63 -0.97 -14.53
C ASP A 98 -13.44 -0.32 -13.38
N GLY A 99 -13.61 -1.05 -12.27
CA GLY A 99 -14.36 -0.65 -11.08
C GLY A 99 -15.82 -1.08 -11.06
N LEU A 100 -16.31 -1.77 -12.10
CA LEU A 100 -17.61 -2.42 -12.13
C LEU A 100 -17.45 -3.91 -11.86
N ILE A 101 -18.21 -4.42 -10.88
CA ILE A 101 -18.19 -5.86 -10.63
C ILE A 101 -18.77 -6.63 -11.82
N ASN A 102 -18.24 -7.82 -12.09
CA ASN A 102 -18.61 -8.72 -13.19
C ASN A 102 -20.13 -8.95 -13.36
N THR A 103 -20.93 -8.77 -12.30
CA THR A 103 -22.40 -8.95 -12.37
C THR A 103 -23.17 -7.70 -12.74
N GLU A 104 -22.52 -6.55 -12.70
CA GLU A 104 -23.07 -5.22 -13.01
C GLU A 104 -22.46 -4.63 -14.28
N ASP A 105 -21.29 -5.12 -14.68
CA ASP A 105 -20.65 -4.84 -15.95
C ASP A 105 -21.30 -5.62 -17.12
N VAL A 106 -21.38 -4.97 -18.28
CA VAL A 106 -21.88 -5.52 -19.54
C VAL A 106 -20.78 -6.01 -20.48
N ASP A 107 -19.51 -5.69 -20.18
CA ASP A 107 -18.29 -6.15 -20.87
C ASP A 107 -17.26 -6.59 -19.83
N ALA A 108 -17.62 -7.54 -18.96
CA ALA A 108 -16.85 -7.92 -17.77
C ALA A 108 -15.40 -8.37 -18.03
N ASN A 109 -15.01 -8.61 -19.27
CA ASN A 109 -13.64 -8.96 -19.64
C ASN A 109 -12.89 -7.87 -20.41
N GLY A 110 -13.50 -6.70 -20.59
CA GLY A 110 -12.94 -5.57 -21.30
C GLY A 110 -12.52 -5.88 -22.74
N ASP A 111 -13.14 -6.87 -23.39
CA ASP A 111 -12.78 -7.26 -24.76
C ASP A 111 -13.48 -6.42 -25.84
N GLY A 112 -14.38 -5.52 -25.41
CA GLY A 112 -15.16 -4.62 -26.25
C GLY A 112 -16.44 -5.25 -26.77
N VAL A 113 -16.81 -6.44 -26.31
CA VAL A 113 -18.01 -7.17 -26.75
C VAL A 113 -18.92 -7.43 -25.55
N CYS A 114 -20.18 -7.09 -25.72
CA CYS A 114 -21.21 -7.34 -24.72
C CYS A 114 -21.24 -8.82 -24.28
N ASP A 115 -21.26 -9.06 -22.97
CA ASP A 115 -21.34 -10.39 -22.36
C ASP A 115 -22.57 -11.18 -22.79
N ASN A 116 -23.67 -10.47 -23.07
CA ASN A 116 -24.92 -11.06 -23.55
C ASN A 116 -24.90 -11.39 -25.06
N GLY A 117 -23.82 -11.03 -25.76
CA GLY A 117 -23.60 -11.26 -27.19
C GLY A 117 -24.29 -10.26 -28.12
N ASN A 118 -24.79 -9.13 -27.61
CA ASN A 118 -25.49 -8.11 -28.42
C ASN A 118 -24.57 -7.27 -29.32
N GLY A 119 -23.25 -7.48 -29.30
CA GLY A 119 -22.31 -6.88 -30.24
C GLY A 119 -21.22 -6.11 -29.54
N ASP A 120 -20.72 -5.07 -30.21
CA ASP A 120 -19.60 -4.23 -29.76
C ASP A 120 -20.12 -3.07 -28.89
N ILE A 121 -19.56 -2.92 -27.69
CA ILE A 121 -19.95 -1.91 -26.70
C ILE A 121 -19.74 -0.48 -27.20
N ALA A 122 -18.83 -0.27 -28.16
CA ALA A 122 -18.61 1.04 -28.78
C ALA A 122 -19.79 1.49 -29.65
N THR A 123 -20.70 0.57 -30.00
CA THR A 123 -21.89 0.85 -30.81
C THR A 123 -23.21 0.57 -30.08
N ASP A 124 -23.19 -0.16 -28.98
CA ASP A 124 -24.37 -0.53 -28.16
C ASP A 124 -23.92 -0.52 -26.69
N ALA A 125 -23.86 0.66 -26.08
CA ALA A 125 -23.15 0.85 -24.82
C ALA A 125 -23.88 0.23 -23.62
N ASP A 126 -25.21 0.07 -23.69
CA ASP A 126 -26.01 -0.59 -22.66
C ASP A 126 -26.34 -2.06 -23.00
N CYS A 127 -25.82 -2.55 -24.13
CA CYS A 127 -25.98 -3.90 -24.62
C CYS A 127 -27.45 -4.32 -24.72
N ASP A 128 -28.38 -3.42 -25.05
CA ASP A 128 -29.81 -3.72 -25.17
C ASP A 128 -30.21 -4.30 -26.55
N GLY A 129 -29.28 -4.30 -27.49
CA GLY A 129 -29.45 -4.76 -28.87
C GLY A 129 -29.86 -3.66 -29.86
N VAL A 130 -29.86 -2.39 -29.43
CA VAL A 130 -30.13 -1.20 -30.25
C VAL A 130 -28.88 -0.32 -30.28
N ILE A 131 -28.39 -0.02 -31.48
CA ILE A 131 -27.23 0.85 -31.68
C ILE A 131 -27.52 2.29 -31.24
N ASP A 132 -26.57 2.91 -30.52
CA ASP A 132 -26.56 4.30 -30.05
C ASP A 132 -26.06 5.35 -31.08
#